data_AF-B3NRD0-F1
#
_entry.id   AF-B3NRD0-F1
#
_cell.length_a   1.000
_cell.length_b   1.000
_cell.length_c   1.000
_cell.angle_alpha   90.00
_cell.angle_beta   90.00
_cell.angle_gamma   90.00
#
_symmetry.space_group_name_H-M   'P 1'
#
loop_
_entity.id
_entity.type
_entity.pdbx_description
1 polymer ?
#
loop_
_entity_poly.entity_id
_entity_poly.type
_entity_poly.pdbx_seq_one_letter_code
_entity_poly.pdbx_strand_id
1 'polypeptide(L)' 'MMRYEGNERLADETACAGVRADLKMCLLESDCCKMGKTPRQCLQDNNVPSECQVLRNTFYECKRSLLDNRQRFRGRKGY' A
#
# COMPACT_ATOMS: atom_id res chain seq x y z
N MET A 1 1.78 6.21 -12.92
CA MET A 1 1.09 7.19 -12.05
C MET A 1 -0.38 6.82 -12.10
N MET A 2 -0.89 6.17 -11.05
CA MET A 2 -2.25 5.60 -11.09
C MET A 2 -3.32 6.67 -10.96
N ARG A 3 -4.46 6.39 -11.62
CA ARG A 3 -5.56 7.30 -11.91
C ARG A 3 -6.41 7.54 -10.67
N TYR A 4 -6.23 8.68 -10.03
CA TYR A 4 -7.25 9.26 -9.17
C TYR A 4 -7.90 10.40 -9.95
N GLU A 5 -8.83 10.05 -10.85
CA GLU A 5 -9.69 11.04 -11.49
C GLU A 5 -10.82 11.36 -10.51
N GLY A 6 -10.75 12.51 -9.85
CA GLY A 6 -11.86 13.03 -9.03
C GLY A 6 -11.43 13.46 -7.64
N ASN A 7 -12.13 14.46 -7.14
CA ASN A 7 -11.91 15.17 -5.88
C ASN A 7 -12.21 14.31 -4.62
N GLU A 8 -11.73 13.07 -4.57
CA GLU A 8 -12.01 12.09 -3.52
C GLU A 8 -10.84 12.05 -2.54
N ARG A 9 -11.05 12.60 -1.33
CA ARG A 9 -10.07 12.51 -0.24
C ARG A 9 -10.15 11.14 0.40
N LEU A 10 -9.00 10.52 0.65
CA LEU A 10 -8.92 9.29 1.43
C LEU A 10 -9.45 9.55 2.85
N ALA A 11 -10.35 8.69 3.32
CA ALA A 11 -10.85 8.78 4.70
C ALA A 11 -9.74 8.53 5.75
N ASP A 12 -8.72 7.76 5.37
CA ASP A 12 -7.48 7.64 6.16
C ASP A 12 -6.56 8.82 5.81
N GLU A 13 -6.28 9.70 6.79
CA GLU A 13 -5.30 10.81 6.64
C GLU A 13 -3.93 10.49 7.25
N THR A 14 -3.69 9.23 7.58
CA THR A 14 -2.41 8.80 8.17
C THR A 14 -1.25 8.94 7.18
N ALA A 15 -0.02 9.03 7.70
CA ALA A 15 1.20 9.28 6.93
C ALA A 15 1.48 8.30 5.77
N CYS A 16 0.90 7.09 5.79
CA CYS A 16 1.06 6.07 4.76
C CYS A 16 -0.26 5.77 4.04
N ALA A 17 -1.26 6.66 4.12
CA ALA A 17 -2.59 6.43 3.59
C ALA A 17 -2.61 6.31 2.06
N GLY A 18 -1.81 7.13 1.35
CA GLY A 18 -1.70 7.06 -0.11
C GLY A 18 -1.28 5.66 -0.59
N VAL A 19 -0.13 5.18 -0.12
CA VAL A 19 0.38 3.83 -0.45
C VAL A 19 -0.60 2.75 -0.03
N ARG A 20 -1.30 2.93 1.10
CA ARG A 20 -2.32 1.98 1.54
C ARG A 20 -3.50 1.91 0.56
N ALA A 21 -3.91 3.05 0.02
CA ALA A 21 -4.96 3.12 -1.00
C ALA A 21 -4.52 2.44 -2.30
N ASP A 22 -3.32 2.76 -2.78
CA ASP A 22 -2.74 2.13 -3.97
C ASP A 22 -2.64 0.61 -3.83
N LEU A 23 -2.12 0.14 -2.68
CA LEU A 23 -2.01 -1.28 -2.40
C LEU A 23 -3.40 -1.94 -2.36
N LYS A 24 -4.40 -1.27 -1.79
CA LYS A 24 -5.77 -1.78 -1.74
C LYS A 24 -6.37 -1.89 -3.15
N MET A 25 -6.21 -0.86 -3.98
CA MET A 25 -6.67 -0.88 -5.38
C MET A 25 -6.01 -2.01 -6.16
N CYS A 26 -4.67 -2.13 -6.07
CA CYS A 26 -3.92 -3.19 -6.73
C CYS A 26 -4.41 -4.59 -6.30
N LEU A 27 -4.69 -4.78 -5.01
CA LEU A 27 -5.21 -6.06 -4.50
C LEU A 27 -6.64 -6.34 -4.98
N LEU A 28 -7.50 -5.33 -5.07
CA LEU A 28 -8.87 -5.48 -5.58
C LEU A 28 -8.88 -5.84 -7.08
N GLU A 29 -7.93 -5.32 -7.85
CA GLU A 29 -7.76 -5.66 -9.26
C GLU A 29 -7.16 -7.05 -9.48
N SER A 30 -6.39 -7.56 -8.49
CA SER A 30 -5.75 -8.87 -8.57
C SER A 30 -6.74 -10.04 -8.55
N ASP A 31 -6.43 -11.10 -9.30
CA ASP A 31 -7.30 -12.26 -9.44
C ASP A 31 -7.49 -13.04 -8.13
N CYS A 32 -6.53 -12.95 -7.21
CA CYS A 32 -6.65 -13.60 -5.91
C CYS A 32 -7.81 -13.05 -5.07
N CYS A 33 -8.04 -11.73 -5.06
CA CYS A 33 -9.19 -11.16 -4.35
C CYS A 33 -10.50 -11.44 -5.09
N LYS A 34 -10.48 -11.50 -6.43
CA LYS A 34 -11.67 -11.84 -7.23
C LYS A 34 -12.15 -13.28 -6.99
N MET A 35 -11.25 -14.20 -6.65
CA MET A 35 -11.59 -15.57 -6.25
C MET A 35 -12.20 -15.68 -4.84
N GLY A 36 -12.48 -14.56 -4.15
CA GLY A 36 -13.12 -14.54 -2.84
C GLY A 36 -12.18 -14.73 -1.65
N LYS A 37 -10.86 -14.78 -1.88
CA LYS A 37 -9.88 -14.74 -0.79
C LYS A 37 -9.76 -13.33 -0.24
N THR A 38 -9.45 -13.23 1.05
CA THR A 38 -9.19 -11.93 1.66
C THR A 38 -7.87 -11.35 1.13
N PRO A 39 -7.73 -10.02 0.96
CA PRO A 39 -6.48 -9.40 0.49
C PRO A 39 -5.27 -9.77 1.35
N ARG A 40 -5.50 -10.03 2.63
CA ARG A 40 -4.48 -10.44 3.59
C ARG A 40 -4.00 -11.88 3.35
N GLN A 41 -4.89 -12.79 2.99
CA GLN A 41 -4.52 -14.14 2.54
C GLN A 41 -3.78 -14.10 1.21
N CYS A 42 -4.21 -13.26 0.26
CA CYS A 42 -3.53 -13.10 -1.02
C CYS A 42 -2.08 -12.63 -0.87
N LEU A 43 -1.80 -11.74 0.09
CA LEU A 43 -0.46 -11.31 0.43
C LEU A 43 0.36 -12.40 1.15
N GLN A 44 -0.27 -13.29 1.91
CA GLN A 44 0.41 -14.42 2.56
C GLN A 44 0.79 -15.50 1.56
N ASP A 45 -0.11 -15.82 0.65
CA ASP A 45 0.07 -16.83 -0.40
C ASP A 45 1.03 -16.36 -1.52
N ASN A 46 1.42 -15.08 -1.51
CA ASN A 46 2.18 -14.41 -2.58
C ASN A 46 1.57 -14.54 -3.99
N ASN A 47 0.27 -14.86 -4.07
CA ASN A 47 -0.45 -15.04 -5.33
C ASN A 47 -1.00 -13.69 -5.84
N VAL A 48 -0.12 -12.70 -5.92
CA VAL A 48 -0.42 -11.32 -6.32
C VAL A 48 0.62 -10.81 -7.32
N PRO A 49 0.21 -9.92 -8.25
CA PRO A 49 1.12 -9.35 -9.25
C PRO A 49 2.35 -8.69 -8.61
N SER A 50 3.46 -8.67 -9.35
CA SER A 50 4.71 -8.04 -8.92
C SER A 50 4.52 -6.57 -8.54
N GLU A 51 3.63 -5.85 -9.22
CA GLU A 51 3.27 -4.46 -8.91
C GLU A 51 2.71 -4.31 -7.50
N CYS A 52 1.80 -5.20 -7.09
CA CYS A 52 1.24 -5.18 -5.74
C CYS A 52 2.29 -5.59 -4.69
N GLN A 53 3.26 -6.43 -5.05
CA GLN A 53 4.37 -6.79 -4.16
C GLN A 53 5.31 -5.61 -3.93
N VAL A 54 5.57 -4.81 -4.96
CA VAL A 54 6.34 -3.56 -4.82
C VAL A 54 5.59 -2.59 -3.89
N LEU A 55 4.28 -2.40 -4.10
CA LEU A 55 3.44 -1.56 -3.23
C LEU A 55 3.38 -2.07 -1.77
N ARG A 56 3.41 -3.39 -1.57
CA ARG A 56 3.53 -3.98 -0.23
C ARG A 56 4.85 -3.58 0.44
N ASN A 57 5.95 -3.65 -0.30
CA ASN A 57 7.28 -3.30 0.21
C ASN A 57 7.37 -1.81 0.53
N THR A 58 6.83 -0.93 -0.33
CA THR A 58 6.79 0.52 -0.06
C THR A 58 5.92 0.83 1.15
N PHE A 59 4.77 0.17 1.31
CA PHE A 59 3.92 0.33 2.49
C PHE A 59 4.63 -0.11 3.78
N TYR A 60 5.36 -1.22 3.72
CA TYR A 60 6.17 -1.70 4.83
C TYR A 60 7.29 -0.71 5.20
N GLU A 61 8.04 -0.22 4.23
CA GLU A 61 9.08 0.79 4.45
C GLU A 61 8.51 2.11 4.98
N CYS A 62 7.34 2.55 4.50
CA CYS A 62 6.65 3.73 5.01
C CYS A 62 6.33 3.55 6.51
N LYS A 63 5.69 2.44 6.89
CA LYS A 63 5.40 2.14 8.30
C LYS A 63 6.65 2.02 9.15
N ARG A 64 7.69 1.36 8.64
CA ARG A 64 8.97 1.23 9.33
C ARG A 64 9.61 2.59 9.58
N SER A 65 9.53 3.51 8.61
CA SER A 65 10.06 4.87 8.75
C SER A 65 9.37 5.70 9.83
N LEU A 66 8.13 5.36 10.21
CA LEU A 66 7.43 6.01 11.33
C LEU A 66 8.02 5.64 12.69
N LEU A 67 8.58 4.43 12.81
CA LEU A 67 9.20 3.94 14.04
C LEU A 67 10.71 4.20 14.08
N ASP A 68 11.34 4.42 12.91
CA ASP A 68 12.77 4.65 12.83
C ASP A 68 13.14 6.06 13.29
N ASN A 69 13.72 6.14 14.49
CA ASN A 69 14.19 7.40 15.06
C ASN A 69 15.25 8.11 14.19
N ARG A 70 16.00 7.39 13.34
CA ARG A 70 16.98 7.98 12.41
C ARG A 70 16.30 8.81 11.32
N GLN A 71 15.07 8.46 10.97
CA GLN A 71 14.27 9.15 9.95
C GLN A 71 13.58 10.41 10.50
N ARG A 72 13.65 10.67 11.82
CA ARG A 72 13.12 11.92 12.41
C ARG A 72 13.78 13.17 11.84
N PHE A 73 15.10 13.12 11.63
CA PHE A 73 15.87 14.24 11.10
C PHE A 73 15.96 14.23 9.57
N ARG A 74 15.91 13.05 8.94
CA ARG A 74 16.07 12.88 7.49
C ARG A 74 14.75 12.95 6.71
N GLY A 75 13.63 13.01 7.42
CA GLY A 75 12.31 12.87 6.82
C GLY A 75 11.89 11.40 6.66
N ARG A 76 10.57 11.21 6.59
CA ARG A 76 9.99 9.88 6.39
C ARG A 76 10.33 9.38 4.99
N LYS A 77 10.48 8.05 4.85
CA LYS A 77 10.56 7.46 3.51
C LYS A 77 9.17 7.56 2.90
N GLY A 78 9.00 8.57 2.05
CA GLY A 78 7.72 8.90 1.42
C GLY A 78 7.50 8.15 0.11
N TYR A 79 6.22 7.93 -0.16
CA TYR A 79 5.60 7.84 -1.47
C TYR A 79 5.03 9.23 -1.79
#